data_AF-A0AAW2PT26-F1
#
_entry.id   AF-A0AAW2PT26-F1
#
_cell.length_a   1.000
_cell.length_b   1.000
_cell.length_c   1.000
_cell.angle_alpha   90.00
_cell.angle_beta   90.00
_cell.angle_gamma   90.00
#
_symmetry.space_group_name_H-M   'P 1'
#
loop_
_entity.id
_entity.type
_entity.pdbx_description
1 polymer ?
#
loop_
_entity_poly.entity_id
_entity_poly.type
_entity_poly.pdbx_seq_one_letter_code
_entity_poly.pdbx_strand_id
1 'polypeptide(L)'
;MASTSTCALLFLVSLAAAEAEAAPPLAAMAEPPEPTPWPLQFHSILYVNYSGSLSLIDLWYDWPNRRNFNIVQDQLGELLYDLEWNNGTSFFYTLDSSKECRSSQLEVGILRPNWLDGAIYLGQENVDGFLCNVWQKVDFIWYYEDVVTKRPVHWVFYTGRSIHVMTFEVGAVLEDAKWQAPVYCFEKKKDTESDLKESKLDVGYLEPQLESTLRGPMQL
;
A
#
# COMPACT_ATOMS: atom_id res chain seq x y z
N MET A 1 9.62 99.07 10.95
CA MET A 1 9.53 98.22 9.75
C MET A 1 10.84 97.46 9.64
N ALA A 2 10.87 96.24 10.16
CA ALA A 2 12.05 95.38 10.16
C ALA A 2 11.67 94.09 9.43
N SER A 3 12.44 93.72 8.41
CA SER A 3 12.36 92.42 7.76
C SER A 3 13.78 91.99 7.44
N THR A 4 14.39 91.25 8.36
CA THR A 4 15.62 90.49 8.12
C THR A 4 15.20 89.03 8.00
N SER A 5 15.30 88.51 6.78
CA SER A 5 15.00 87.12 6.44
C SER A 5 16.19 86.24 6.83
N THR A 6 16.06 85.53 7.94
CA THR A 6 16.97 84.43 8.33
C THR A 6 16.41 83.13 7.76
N CYS A 7 17.07 82.61 6.72
CA CYS A 7 16.77 81.31 6.14
C CYS A 7 17.32 80.21 7.07
N ALA A 8 16.44 79.57 7.85
CA ALA A 8 16.82 78.45 8.70
C ALA A 8 16.85 77.16 7.85
N LEU A 9 18.05 76.62 7.63
CA LEU A 9 18.25 75.28 7.08
C LEU A 9 17.83 74.24 8.14
N LEU A 10 16.69 73.59 7.91
CA LEU A 10 16.28 72.39 8.65
C LEU A 10 16.93 71.15 8.01
N PHE A 11 18.01 70.64 8.61
CA PHE A 11 18.52 69.31 8.32
C PHE A 11 17.61 68.27 9.00
N LEU A 12 16.74 67.63 8.21
CA LEU A 12 16.02 66.43 8.62
C LEU A 12 17.01 65.26 8.59
N VAL A 13 17.45 64.82 9.79
CA VAL A 13 18.19 63.56 9.94
C VAL A 13 17.17 62.43 9.99
N SER A 14 17.07 61.69 8.89
CA SER A 14 16.29 60.45 8.80
C SER A 14 17.03 59.34 9.54
N LEU A 15 16.59 58.97 10.75
CA LEU A 15 17.01 57.70 11.37
C LEU A 15 16.25 56.56 10.65
N ALA A 16 16.92 55.89 9.73
CA ALA A 16 16.47 54.58 9.27
C ALA A 16 16.81 53.55 10.37
N ALA A 17 15.79 53.08 11.08
CA ALA A 17 15.93 51.89 11.90
C ALA A 17 16.03 50.68 10.96
N ALA A 18 17.22 50.08 10.88
CA ALA A 18 17.38 48.76 10.26
C ALA A 18 16.79 47.73 11.24
N GLU A 19 15.57 47.27 10.95
CA GLU A 19 15.05 46.06 11.58
C GLU A 19 15.90 44.89 11.09
N ALA A 20 16.76 44.39 11.97
CA ALA A 20 17.42 43.12 11.76
C ALA A 20 16.33 42.04 11.81
N GLU A 21 15.90 41.59 10.64
CA GLU A 21 15.00 40.44 10.49
C GLU A 21 15.73 39.22 11.07
N ALA A 22 15.39 38.88 12.31
CA ALA A 22 15.92 37.69 12.95
C ALA A 22 15.50 36.49 12.10
N ALA A 23 16.48 35.82 11.49
CA ALA A 23 16.25 34.58 10.78
C ALA A 23 15.42 33.65 11.67
N PRO A 24 14.32 33.06 11.15
CA PRO A 24 13.50 32.16 11.95
C PRO A 24 14.40 31.06 12.51
N PRO A 25 14.19 30.64 13.78
CA PRO A 25 14.97 29.54 14.33
C PRO A 25 14.83 28.36 13.38
N LEU A 26 15.98 27.78 12.99
CA LEU A 26 16.05 26.56 12.21
C LEU A 26 15.24 25.52 12.99
N ALA A 27 13.99 25.33 12.59
CA ALA A 27 13.13 24.32 13.19
C ALA A 27 13.92 23.02 13.08
N ALA A 28 14.27 22.43 14.22
CA ALA A 28 14.86 21.11 14.24
C ALA A 28 13.93 20.24 13.38
N MET A 29 14.39 19.85 12.20
CA MET A 29 13.60 18.96 11.34
C MET A 29 13.42 17.70 12.15
N ALA A 30 12.20 17.48 12.63
CA ALA A 30 11.86 16.25 13.33
C ALA A 30 12.23 15.09 12.41
N GLU A 31 12.87 14.07 12.98
CA GLU A 31 13.17 12.84 12.24
C GLU A 31 11.88 12.34 11.56
N PRO A 32 11.96 11.87 10.31
CA PRO A 32 10.80 11.39 9.59
C PRO A 32 10.15 10.22 10.37
N PRO A 33 8.82 10.09 10.34
CA PRO A 33 8.15 9.01 11.05
C PRO A 33 8.51 7.65 10.45
N GLU A 34 8.69 6.65 11.32
CA GLU A 34 8.83 5.27 10.91
C GLU A 34 7.45 4.67 10.58
N PRO A 35 7.36 3.81 9.54
CA PRO A 35 6.12 3.11 9.21
C PRO A 35 5.77 2.09 10.29
N THR A 36 4.48 1.97 10.63
CA THR A 36 4.02 0.99 11.61
C THR A 36 4.04 -0.41 11.00
N PRO A 37 4.68 -1.39 11.65
CA PRO A 37 4.60 -2.78 11.20
C PRO A 37 3.14 -3.26 11.17
N TRP A 38 2.79 -4.06 10.18
CA TRP A 38 1.47 -4.69 10.16
C TRP A 38 1.25 -5.54 11.42
N PRO A 39 0.03 -5.55 11.98
CA PRO A 39 -0.32 -6.47 13.04
C PRO A 39 -0.10 -7.92 12.60
N LEU A 40 0.19 -8.79 13.57
CA LEU A 40 0.43 -10.21 13.29
C LEU A 40 -0.81 -10.91 12.68
N GLN A 41 -2.00 -10.42 13.03
CA GLN A 41 -3.27 -10.93 12.52
C GLN A 41 -4.23 -9.76 12.34
N PHE A 42 -4.97 -9.74 11.24
CA PHE A 42 -6.05 -8.79 11.02
C PHE A 42 -7.02 -9.28 9.95
N HIS A 43 -8.20 -8.66 9.94
CA HIS A 43 -9.18 -8.76 8.87
C HIS A 43 -9.42 -7.39 8.25
N SER A 44 -9.65 -7.34 6.94
CA SER A 44 -9.87 -6.09 6.22
C SER A 44 -10.77 -6.30 5.03
N ILE A 45 -11.74 -5.42 4.83
CA ILE A 45 -12.43 -5.25 3.57
C ILE A 45 -11.73 -4.16 2.78
N LEU A 46 -11.37 -4.46 1.54
CA LEU A 46 -10.64 -3.56 0.64
C LEU A 46 -11.48 -3.30 -0.61
N TYR A 47 -11.41 -2.07 -1.10
CA TYR A 47 -11.93 -1.68 -2.40
C TYR A 47 -10.78 -1.44 -3.37
N VAL A 48 -10.80 -2.14 -4.51
CA VAL A 48 -9.76 -2.04 -5.53
C VAL A 48 -10.31 -1.33 -6.75
N ASN A 49 -9.49 -0.46 -7.34
CA ASN A 49 -9.74 0.13 -8.64
C ASN A 49 -8.52 -0.07 -9.54
N TYR A 50 -8.76 -0.61 -10.72
CA TYR A 50 -7.76 -0.69 -11.78
C TYR A 50 -8.33 -0.13 -13.07
N SER A 51 -8.04 1.14 -13.35
CA SER A 51 -8.52 1.86 -14.54
C SER A 51 -10.05 1.78 -14.75
N GLY A 52 -10.82 1.75 -13.65
CA GLY A 52 -12.27 1.63 -13.66
C GLY A 52 -12.81 0.21 -13.51
N SER A 53 -11.96 -0.83 -13.57
CA SER A 53 -12.33 -2.18 -13.14
C SER A 53 -12.29 -2.26 -11.63
N LEU A 54 -13.46 -2.47 -11.02
CA LEU A 54 -13.62 -2.40 -9.56
C LEU A 54 -13.84 -3.78 -8.96
N SER A 55 -13.26 -3.99 -7.78
CA SER A 55 -13.47 -5.21 -7.00
C SER A 55 -13.41 -4.96 -5.50
N LEU A 56 -13.97 -5.90 -4.75
CA LEU A 56 -13.83 -5.97 -3.30
C LEU A 56 -12.94 -7.16 -2.94
N ILE A 57 -12.10 -6.99 -1.93
CA ILE A 57 -11.34 -8.08 -1.32
C ILE A 57 -11.75 -8.18 0.14
N ASP A 58 -12.13 -9.37 0.56
CA ASP A 58 -12.22 -9.78 1.96
C ASP A 58 -10.89 -10.47 2.32
N LEU A 59 -10.02 -9.73 3.03
CA LEU A 59 -8.64 -10.09 3.33
C LEU A 59 -8.52 -10.60 4.77
N TRP A 60 -7.99 -11.81 4.91
CA TRP A 60 -7.55 -12.37 6.19
C TRP A 60 -6.03 -12.55 6.18
N TYR A 61 -5.36 -11.92 7.14
CA TYR A 61 -3.92 -12.02 7.31
C TYR A 61 -3.60 -12.73 8.62
N ASP A 62 -2.77 -13.78 8.58
CA ASP A 62 -2.40 -14.58 9.75
C ASP A 62 -0.92 -14.99 9.70
N TRP A 63 -0.07 -14.07 10.17
CA TRP A 63 1.39 -14.25 10.17
C TRP A 63 1.89 -15.38 11.08
N PRO A 64 1.39 -15.57 12.32
CA PRO A 64 1.79 -16.70 13.16
C PRO A 64 1.65 -18.05 12.45
N ASN A 65 0.57 -18.22 11.69
CA ASN A 65 0.30 -19.42 10.90
C ASN A 65 0.74 -19.32 9.43
N ARG A 66 1.45 -18.25 9.07
CA ARG A 66 2.14 -18.10 7.78
C ARG A 66 1.21 -18.19 6.57
N ARG A 67 0.02 -17.60 6.66
CA ARG A 67 -1.04 -17.68 5.66
C ARG A 67 -1.74 -16.34 5.44
N ASN A 68 -2.15 -16.10 4.20
CA ASN A 68 -2.89 -14.92 3.77
C ASN A 68 -4.02 -15.36 2.83
N PHE A 69 -5.19 -14.76 2.94
CA PHE A 69 -6.37 -15.19 2.18
C PHE A 69 -7.12 -13.98 1.64
N ASN A 70 -7.10 -13.81 0.32
CA ASN A 70 -7.90 -12.81 -0.38
C ASN A 70 -9.12 -13.51 -0.98
N ILE A 71 -10.33 -13.10 -0.58
CA ILE A 71 -11.58 -13.51 -1.22
C ILE A 71 -12.04 -12.33 -2.08
N VAL A 72 -11.92 -12.47 -3.39
CA VAL A 72 -12.03 -11.38 -4.36
C VAL A 72 -13.34 -11.47 -5.12
N GLN A 73 -14.08 -10.38 -5.14
CA GLN A 73 -15.31 -10.22 -5.91
C GLN A 73 -15.17 -9.04 -6.87
N ASP A 74 -15.00 -9.33 -8.15
CA ASP A 74 -15.07 -8.32 -9.21
C ASP A 74 -16.53 -7.92 -9.45
N GLN A 75 -16.79 -6.69 -9.93
CA GLN A 75 -18.15 -6.19 -10.17
C GLN A 75 -19.03 -7.09 -11.04
N LEU A 76 -18.44 -7.81 -12.00
CA LEU A 76 -19.13 -8.68 -12.95
C LEU A 76 -18.48 -10.08 -13.05
N GLY A 77 -17.70 -10.47 -12.04
CA GLY A 77 -16.95 -11.73 -12.01
C GLY A 77 -17.50 -12.76 -11.03
N GLU A 78 -16.92 -13.95 -11.09
CA GLU A 78 -17.11 -14.99 -10.07
C GLU A 78 -16.35 -14.66 -8.78
N LEU A 79 -16.74 -15.32 -7.69
CA LEU A 79 -16.06 -15.18 -6.39
C LEU A 79 -14.77 -16.01 -6.42
N LEU A 80 -13.64 -15.32 -6.48
CA LEU A 80 -12.32 -15.92 -6.54
C LEU A 80 -11.71 -16.01 -5.14
N TYR A 81 -11.16 -17.18 -4.82
CA TYR A 81 -10.45 -17.44 -3.57
C TYR A 81 -8.96 -17.54 -3.88
N ASP A 82 -8.16 -16.64 -3.31
CA ASP A 82 -6.69 -16.63 -3.41
C ASP A 82 -6.07 -16.89 -2.04
N LEU A 83 -5.70 -18.16 -1.83
CA LEU A 83 -5.12 -18.67 -0.60
C LEU A 83 -3.60 -18.77 -0.76
N GLU A 84 -2.88 -17.97 0.02
CA GLU A 84 -1.43 -17.82 -0.07
C GLU A 84 -0.75 -18.34 1.21
N TRP A 85 0.36 -19.05 1.02
CA TRP A 85 1.21 -19.53 2.11
C TRP A 85 2.60 -18.90 2.03
N ASN A 86 3.24 -18.73 3.19
CA ASN A 86 4.58 -18.10 3.27
C ASN A 86 5.69 -18.92 2.60
N ASN A 87 5.45 -20.18 2.23
CA ASN A 87 6.39 -20.95 1.41
C ASN A 87 6.35 -20.55 -0.07
N GLY A 88 5.53 -19.56 -0.43
CA GLY A 88 5.36 -19.05 -1.79
C GLY A 88 4.23 -19.73 -2.57
N THR A 89 3.62 -20.78 -2.05
CA THR A 89 2.51 -21.44 -2.75
C THR A 89 1.23 -20.62 -2.63
N SER A 90 0.59 -20.33 -3.76
CA SER A 90 -0.74 -19.72 -3.83
C SER A 90 -1.70 -20.62 -4.60
N PHE A 91 -2.94 -20.73 -4.11
CA PHE A 91 -4.04 -21.40 -4.80
C PHE A 91 -5.11 -20.38 -5.16
N PHE A 92 -5.53 -20.41 -6.42
CA PHE A 92 -6.61 -19.58 -6.94
C PHE A 92 -7.74 -20.50 -7.37
N TYR A 93 -8.91 -20.39 -6.73
CA TYR A 93 -10.01 -21.31 -6.98
C TYR A 93 -11.39 -20.68 -6.81
N THR A 94 -12.39 -21.35 -7.36
CA THR A 94 -13.82 -21.01 -7.20
C THR A 94 -14.50 -22.10 -6.39
N LEU A 95 -15.48 -21.77 -5.54
CA LEU A 95 -16.22 -22.76 -4.73
C LEU A 95 -17.59 -23.14 -5.32
N ASP A 96 -17.95 -22.56 -6.47
CA ASP A 96 -19.23 -22.82 -7.12
C ASP A 96 -19.21 -24.13 -7.93
N SER A 97 -20.14 -24.29 -8.87
CA SER A 97 -20.20 -25.49 -9.70
C SER A 97 -19.05 -25.63 -10.71
N SER A 98 -18.32 -24.56 -11.03
CA SER A 98 -17.19 -24.62 -11.98
C SER A 98 -16.02 -25.39 -11.39
N LYS A 99 -15.80 -25.25 -10.06
CA LYS A 99 -14.70 -25.90 -9.31
C LYS A 99 -13.35 -25.70 -10.00
N GLU A 100 -13.11 -24.47 -10.39
CA GLU A 100 -11.86 -24.12 -11.05
C GLU A 100 -10.76 -23.99 -10.01
N CYS A 101 -9.57 -24.48 -10.37
CA CYS A 101 -8.37 -24.27 -9.57
C CYS A 101 -7.13 -24.17 -10.44
N ARG A 102 -6.23 -23.28 -10.03
CA ARG A 102 -4.83 -23.19 -10.46
C ARG A 102 -3.94 -22.86 -9.26
N SER A 103 -2.66 -23.20 -9.36
CA SER A 103 -1.67 -22.87 -8.34
C SER A 103 -0.51 -22.07 -8.95
N SER A 104 0.08 -21.19 -8.16
CA SER A 104 1.33 -20.50 -8.49
C SER A 104 2.36 -20.62 -7.37
N GLN A 105 3.62 -20.36 -7.69
CA GLN A 105 4.74 -20.30 -6.77
C GLN A 105 5.38 -18.90 -6.83
N LEU A 106 5.09 -18.08 -5.82
CA LEU A 106 5.60 -16.72 -5.65
C LEU A 106 6.77 -16.72 -4.66
N GLU A 107 7.99 -16.47 -5.13
CA GLU A 107 9.21 -16.57 -4.30
C GLU A 107 9.19 -15.70 -3.03
N VAL A 108 8.47 -14.59 -3.05
CA VAL A 108 8.36 -13.65 -1.91
C VAL A 108 7.51 -14.21 -0.77
N GLY A 109 6.53 -15.07 -1.09
CA GLY A 109 5.49 -15.48 -0.16
C GLY A 109 4.60 -14.31 0.29
N ILE A 110 3.98 -14.46 1.46
CA ILE A 110 3.14 -13.42 2.07
C ILE A 110 3.98 -12.29 2.64
N LEU A 111 3.45 -11.06 2.61
CA LEU A 111 4.14 -9.90 3.18
C LEU A 111 4.41 -10.09 4.67
N ARG A 112 5.64 -9.76 5.09
CA ARG A 112 6.03 -9.77 6.50
C ARG A 112 5.46 -8.54 7.20
N PRO A 113 5.26 -8.57 8.53
CA PRO A 113 4.84 -7.39 9.29
C PRO A 113 5.63 -6.12 9.00
N ASN A 114 6.94 -6.25 8.82
CA ASN A 114 7.88 -5.16 8.58
C ASN A 114 8.20 -4.94 7.09
N TRP A 115 7.29 -5.29 6.17
CA TRP A 115 7.56 -5.21 4.73
C TRP A 115 7.90 -3.78 4.24
N LEU A 116 7.55 -2.74 5.01
CA LEU A 116 7.92 -1.34 4.74
C LEU A 116 9.33 -0.93 5.21
N ASP A 117 10.12 -1.82 5.82
CA ASP A 117 11.48 -1.49 6.26
C ASP A 117 12.34 -0.98 5.09
N GLY A 118 12.98 0.17 5.28
CA GLY A 118 13.78 0.81 4.21
C GLY A 118 12.94 1.49 3.11
N ALA A 119 11.63 1.68 3.32
CA ALA A 119 10.82 2.53 2.45
C ALA A 119 11.20 4.02 2.61
N ILE A 120 11.01 4.78 1.53
CA ILE A 120 11.32 6.21 1.47
C ILE A 120 10.10 7.00 1.92
N TYR A 121 10.22 7.81 2.96
CA TYR A 121 9.15 8.70 3.39
C TYR A 121 9.02 9.89 2.42
N LEU A 122 7.80 10.17 1.96
CA LEU A 122 7.51 11.19 0.96
C LEU A 122 6.79 12.44 1.52
N GLY A 123 6.33 12.38 2.78
CA GLY A 123 5.57 13.47 3.41
C GLY A 123 4.15 13.04 3.76
N GLN A 124 3.25 14.03 3.84
CA GLN A 124 1.86 13.81 4.23
C GLN A 124 0.88 14.24 3.14
N GLU A 125 -0.18 13.46 2.97
CA GLU A 125 -1.25 13.72 2.00
C GLU A 125 -2.63 13.40 2.60
N ASN A 126 -3.67 14.10 2.15
CA ASN A 126 -5.04 13.78 2.54
C ASN A 126 -5.64 12.76 1.55
N VAL A 127 -6.04 11.59 2.05
CA VAL A 127 -6.63 10.49 1.27
C VAL A 127 -7.80 9.90 2.04
N ASP A 128 -8.94 9.69 1.39
CA ASP A 128 -10.15 9.07 1.96
C ASP A 128 -10.64 9.70 3.28
N GLY A 129 -10.36 10.99 3.48
CA GLY A 129 -10.71 11.73 4.70
C GLY A 129 -9.69 11.63 5.84
N PHE A 130 -8.54 10.99 5.61
CA PHE A 130 -7.45 10.86 6.57
C PHE A 130 -6.23 11.70 6.13
N LEU A 131 -5.56 12.34 7.09
CA LEU A 131 -4.21 12.84 6.88
C LEU A 131 -3.24 11.67 7.03
N CYS A 132 -2.58 11.29 5.95
CA CYS A 132 -1.72 10.11 5.90
C CYS A 132 -0.24 10.48 5.79
N ASN A 133 0.62 9.76 6.48
CA ASN A 133 2.03 9.64 6.13
C ASN A 133 2.14 8.76 4.87
N VAL A 134 3.06 9.10 3.96
CA VAL A 134 3.23 8.40 2.68
C VAL A 134 4.64 7.82 2.58
N TRP A 135 4.73 6.53 2.25
CA TRP A 135 6.01 5.87 1.96
C TRP A 135 6.00 5.23 0.58
N GLN A 136 7.16 5.24 -0.07
CA GLN A 136 7.41 4.52 -1.30
C GLN A 136 8.32 3.33 -1.03
N LYS A 137 7.91 2.15 -1.49
CA LYS A 137 8.71 0.93 -1.41
C LYS A 137 9.14 0.52 -2.82
N VAL A 138 10.47 0.49 -3.03
CA VAL A 138 11.16 -0.02 -4.25
C VAL A 138 10.59 0.49 -5.58
N ASP A 139 10.16 1.76 -5.62
CA ASP A 139 9.49 2.39 -6.78
C ASP A 139 8.26 1.62 -7.31
N PHE A 140 7.69 0.74 -6.49
CA PHE A 140 6.65 -0.21 -6.89
C PHE A 140 5.32 0.07 -6.19
N ILE A 141 5.35 0.35 -4.87
CA ILE A 141 4.16 0.65 -4.05
C ILE A 141 4.32 2.00 -3.36
N TRP A 142 3.25 2.79 -3.36
CA TRP A 142 3.03 3.93 -2.48
C TRP A 142 2.02 3.52 -1.41
N TYR A 143 2.37 3.69 -0.15
CA TYR A 143 1.59 3.25 0.99
C TYR A 143 1.23 4.44 1.88
N TYR A 144 -0.05 4.52 2.24
CA TYR A 144 -0.63 5.60 3.00
C TYR A 144 -1.11 5.07 4.36
N GLU A 145 -0.54 5.61 5.44
CA GLU A 145 -0.90 5.29 6.82
C GLU A 145 -1.48 6.53 7.49
N ASP A 146 -2.62 6.40 8.17
CA ASP A 146 -3.18 7.49 8.95
C ASP A 146 -2.18 7.95 10.03
N VAL A 147 -1.90 9.26 10.07
CA VAL A 147 -0.97 9.87 11.03
C VAL A 147 -1.41 9.61 12.48
N VAL A 148 -2.72 9.58 12.73
CA VAL A 148 -3.28 9.48 14.09
C VAL A 148 -3.38 8.03 14.55
N THR A 149 -4.12 7.20 13.83
CA THR A 149 -4.43 5.83 14.26
C THR A 149 -3.41 4.80 13.82
N LYS A 150 -2.48 5.18 12.94
CA LYS A 150 -1.46 4.29 12.38
C LYS A 150 -2.02 3.14 11.54
N ARG A 151 -3.30 3.21 11.14
CA ARG A 151 -3.91 2.20 10.29
C ARG A 151 -3.50 2.38 8.82
N PRO A 152 -3.42 1.29 8.05
CA PRO A 152 -3.40 1.36 6.60
C PRO A 152 -4.67 2.08 6.10
N VAL A 153 -4.50 3.01 5.15
CA VAL A 153 -5.62 3.75 4.53
C VAL A 153 -5.72 3.41 3.04
N HIS A 154 -4.60 3.44 2.34
CA HIS A 154 -4.57 3.32 0.89
C HIS A 154 -3.21 2.81 0.42
N TRP A 155 -3.18 2.10 -0.71
CA TRP A 155 -1.94 1.86 -1.43
C TRP A 155 -2.13 1.88 -2.94
N VAL A 156 -1.10 2.35 -3.64
CA VAL A 156 -1.07 2.47 -5.11
C VAL A 156 0.13 1.72 -5.63
N PHE A 157 -0.09 0.89 -6.64
CA PHE A 157 0.98 0.23 -7.37
C PHE A 157 1.41 1.09 -8.55
N TYR A 158 2.66 0.98 -8.99
CA TYR A 158 3.17 1.69 -10.18
C TYR A 158 2.36 1.42 -11.46
N THR A 159 1.59 0.32 -11.51
CA THR A 159 0.65 -0.01 -12.59
C THR A 159 -0.60 0.87 -12.62
N GLY A 160 -0.84 1.68 -11.58
CA GLY A 160 -2.04 2.49 -11.41
C GLY A 160 -3.19 1.75 -10.72
N ARG A 161 -2.99 0.51 -10.25
CA ARG A 161 -3.94 -0.15 -9.34
C ARG A 161 -3.93 0.55 -7.99
N SER A 162 -5.10 0.96 -7.53
CA SER A 162 -5.29 1.53 -6.20
C SER A 162 -6.15 0.62 -5.33
N ILE A 163 -5.85 0.58 -4.04
CA ILE A 163 -6.60 -0.18 -3.05
C ILE A 163 -6.87 0.71 -1.86
N HIS A 164 -8.14 0.81 -1.49
CA HIS A 164 -8.66 1.62 -0.41
C HIS A 164 -9.11 0.70 0.73
N VAL A 165 -8.69 1.01 1.96
CA VAL A 165 -8.92 0.16 3.13
C VAL A 165 -10.20 0.58 3.83
N MET A 166 -11.28 -0.18 3.62
CA MET A 166 -12.61 0.15 4.14
C MET A 166 -12.78 -0.19 5.61
N THR A 167 -12.31 -1.37 6.04
CA THR A 167 -12.28 -1.80 7.44
C THR A 167 -10.87 -2.25 7.82
N PHE A 168 -10.53 -2.26 9.11
CA PHE A 168 -9.24 -2.78 9.57
C PHE A 168 -9.37 -3.30 11.01
N GLU A 169 -9.53 -4.60 11.15
CA GLU A 169 -9.85 -5.27 12.42
C GLU A 169 -8.62 -6.01 12.94
N VAL A 170 -7.85 -5.35 13.80
CA VAL A 170 -6.64 -5.89 14.39
C VAL A 170 -6.94 -7.07 15.30
N GLY A 171 -6.23 -8.18 15.13
CA GLY A 171 -6.37 -9.40 15.92
C GLY A 171 -7.52 -10.31 15.50
N ALA A 172 -8.27 -9.95 14.45
CA ALA A 172 -9.28 -10.83 13.88
C ALA A 172 -8.64 -12.10 13.28
N VAL A 173 -9.33 -13.23 13.44
CA VAL A 173 -8.86 -14.55 13.01
C VAL A 173 -9.97 -15.31 12.30
N LEU A 174 -9.58 -16.08 11.29
CA LEU A 174 -10.47 -16.96 10.55
C LEU A 174 -10.30 -18.41 11.04
N GLU A 175 -11.41 -19.15 11.15
CA GLU A 175 -11.40 -20.56 11.56
C GLU A 175 -10.47 -21.41 10.69
N ASP A 176 -9.66 -22.27 11.32
CA ASP A 176 -8.64 -23.09 10.64
C ASP A 176 -9.17 -23.90 9.45
N ALA A 177 -10.42 -24.36 9.52
CA ALA A 177 -11.06 -25.13 8.46
C ALA A 177 -11.19 -24.34 7.14
N LYS A 178 -11.23 -23.01 7.19
CA LYS A 178 -11.37 -22.14 6.00
C LYS A 178 -10.06 -21.96 5.23
N TRP A 179 -8.92 -22.26 5.85
CA TRP A 179 -7.59 -22.10 5.26
C TRP A 179 -7.14 -23.30 4.41
N GLN A 180 -8.06 -24.21 4.07
CA GLN A 180 -7.76 -25.39 3.28
C GLN A 180 -8.13 -25.17 1.82
N ALA A 181 -7.16 -25.35 0.93
CA ALA A 181 -7.43 -25.42 -0.51
C ALA A 181 -8.34 -26.64 -0.80
N PRO A 182 -9.30 -26.51 -1.72
CA PRO A 182 -10.18 -27.61 -2.09
C PRO A 182 -9.44 -28.81 -2.69
N VAL A 183 -10.01 -30.01 -2.54
CA VAL A 183 -9.37 -31.26 -2.99
C VAL A 183 -9.07 -31.30 -4.49
N TYR A 184 -9.91 -30.67 -5.33
CA TYR A 184 -9.71 -30.63 -6.78
C TYR A 184 -8.51 -29.76 -7.20
N CYS A 185 -7.96 -28.94 -6.31
CA CYS A 185 -6.70 -28.24 -6.56
C CYS A 185 -5.47 -29.17 -6.61
N PHE A 186 -5.61 -30.40 -6.11
CA PHE A 186 -4.55 -31.40 -6.07
C PHE A 186 -4.75 -32.51 -7.11
N GLU A 187 -5.85 -32.47 -7.85
CA GLU A 187 -6.12 -33.41 -8.93
C GLU A 187 -5.27 -33.03 -10.16
N LYS A 188 -4.60 -34.02 -10.75
CA LYS A 188 -3.83 -33.80 -11.97
C LYS A 188 -4.78 -33.53 -13.14
N LYS A 189 -4.84 -32.28 -13.62
CA LYS A 189 -5.44 -31.98 -14.93
C LYS A 189 -4.67 -32.78 -15.99
N LYS A 190 -5.38 -33.47 -16.89
CA LYS A 190 -4.74 -34.09 -18.06
C LYS A 190 -4.32 -32.95 -18.98
N ASP A 191 -3.02 -32.70 -19.08
CA ASP A 191 -2.47 -31.63 -19.90
C ASP A 191 -2.96 -31.73 -21.36
N THR A 192 -3.89 -30.85 -21.74
CA THR A 192 -4.17 -30.53 -23.14
C THR A 192 -3.34 -29.30 -23.50
N GLU A 193 -2.58 -29.38 -24.60
CA GLU A 193 -1.62 -28.37 -25.08
C GLU A 193 -2.18 -26.94 -25.26
N SER A 194 -3.49 -26.72 -25.09
CA SER A 194 -4.16 -25.41 -25.11
C SER A 194 -3.90 -24.55 -23.87
N ASP A 195 -3.70 -25.17 -22.71
CA ASP A 195 -3.79 -24.47 -21.42
C ASP A 195 -2.51 -23.68 -21.06
N LEU A 196 -1.43 -23.90 -21.80
CA LEU A 196 -0.16 -23.18 -21.65
C LEU A 196 -0.17 -21.75 -22.24
N LYS A 197 -1.22 -21.38 -22.99
CA LYS A 197 -1.37 -20.03 -23.56
C LYS A 197 -2.35 -19.16 -22.79
N GLU A 198 -3.30 -19.77 -22.08
CA GLU A 198 -4.35 -19.07 -21.34
C GLU A 198 -3.90 -18.62 -19.94
N SER A 199 -2.87 -19.27 -19.37
CA SER A 199 -2.22 -18.85 -18.12
C SER A 199 -1.61 -17.44 -18.16
N LYS A 200 -1.51 -16.83 -19.35
CA LYS A 200 -0.93 -15.50 -19.56
C LYS A 200 -1.96 -14.37 -19.63
N LEU A 201 -3.26 -14.67 -19.58
CA LEU A 201 -4.28 -13.71 -19.99
C LEU A 201 -5.53 -13.68 -19.10
N ASP A 202 -5.46 -14.05 -17.82
CA ASP A 202 -6.37 -13.49 -16.81
C ASP A 202 -5.92 -13.82 -15.39
N VAL A 203 -4.83 -13.19 -14.96
CA VAL A 203 -4.46 -13.13 -13.54
C VAL A 203 -4.06 -11.70 -13.24
N GLY A 204 -5.06 -10.82 -13.35
CA GLY A 204 -4.99 -9.47 -12.85
C GLY A 204 -4.99 -9.42 -11.33
N TYR A 205 -4.34 -10.34 -10.61
CA TYR A 205 -4.19 -10.19 -9.16
C TYR A 205 -2.76 -9.99 -8.69
N LEU A 206 -1.75 -10.78 -9.08
CA LEU A 206 -0.38 -10.54 -8.55
C LEU A 206 0.79 -10.98 -9.45
N GLU A 207 0.57 -11.50 -10.66
CA GLU A 207 1.60 -12.37 -11.27
C GLU A 207 2.61 -11.75 -12.28
N PRO A 208 2.31 -10.85 -13.24
CA PRO A 208 3.26 -10.76 -14.35
C PRO A 208 4.56 -9.98 -14.10
N GLN A 209 4.72 -9.23 -12.99
CA GLN A 209 5.85 -8.28 -12.90
C GLN A 209 6.68 -8.31 -11.60
N LEU A 210 6.24 -9.03 -10.55
CA LEU A 210 7.07 -9.22 -9.36
C LEU A 210 8.34 -10.02 -9.68
N GLU A 211 8.27 -10.94 -10.66
CA GLU A 211 9.41 -11.73 -11.14
C GLU A 211 10.51 -10.91 -11.86
N SER A 212 10.21 -9.71 -12.35
CA SER A 212 11.19 -8.91 -13.11
C SER A 212 11.89 -7.87 -12.24
N THR A 213 11.19 -7.32 -11.25
CA THR A 213 11.68 -6.21 -10.41
C THR A 213 12.41 -6.70 -9.15
N LEU A 214 12.16 -7.92 -8.69
CA LEU A 214 12.85 -8.52 -7.53
C LEU A 214 14.01 -9.46 -7.90
N ARG A 215 14.44 -9.49 -9.16
CA ARG A 215 15.68 -10.18 -9.60
C ARG A 215 16.98 -9.48 -9.18
N GLY A 216 16.91 -8.54 -8.24
CA GLY A 216 18.07 -8.08 -7.48
C GLY A 216 18.28 -9.00 -6.27
N PRO A 217 19.51 -9.25 -5.82
CA PRO A 217 19.76 -10.17 -4.72
C PRO A 217 19.14 -9.60 -3.43
N MET A 218 17.94 -10.04 -3.05
CA MET A 218 17.44 -9.89 -1.69
C MET A 218 18.23 -10.87 -0.80
N GLN A 219 19.44 -10.44 -0.43
CA GLN A 219 20.23 -11.10 0.59
C GLN A 219 19.67 -10.74 1.98
N LEU A 220 19.16 -11.79 2.64
CA LEU A 220 19.08 -12.05 4.09
C LEU A 220 18.36 -11.04 5.01
#